data_AF-A0A941N079-F1
#
_entry.id   AF-A0A941N079-F1
#
_cell.length_a   1.000
_cell.length_b   1.000
_cell.length_c   1.000
_cell.angle_alpha   90.00
_cell.angle_beta   90.00
_cell.angle_gamma   90.00
#
_symmetry.space_group_name_H-M   'P 1'
#
loop_
_entity.id
_entity.type
_entity.pdbx_description
1 polymer ?
#
loop_
_entity_poly.entity_id
_entity_poly.type
_entity_poly.pdbx_seq_one_letter_code
_entity_poly.pdbx_strand_id
1 'polypeptide(L)'
;MAARKAPSGPPSPAAREHLLQTVAATTEPLPAKSLAKLLQPPHKLSVPAVTAILEEEVAASRMFSIPAATLKGAIRYWDRDAPAVVRTAVRQMLPQLEQPQSAREIIRHLVVPFKVTESELLLVIEELVASGECHVFPATTAKGKPRYASFGRLELGTREIGRVLAAKGPQTAAQLKKALKGFPDDEFREILDEGLAARRLWKHPPWGKVKQELIGRTPPSPLAYLREVGEQLAKIMGLLRGAEVPAEELRRAGVQLLAAAGIELSGWSGRAAEASTAAATPAFDLVALIRRLEPRANQGAVVAARDLRPASGLDKVTFDRAVLDLARQGRLSLHRHDFVASLTSAARDELVTDGAGTYYVGMALRSDAST
;
A
#
# COMPACT_ATOMS: atom_id res chain seq x y z
N MET A 1 15.55 2.41 74.43
CA MET A 1 14.20 2.98 74.29
C MET A 1 14.02 3.46 72.86
N ALA A 2 13.16 2.81 72.07
CA ALA A 2 12.86 3.29 70.72
C ALA A 2 11.96 4.53 70.83
N ALA A 3 12.48 5.70 70.44
CA ALA A 3 11.69 6.92 70.39
C ALA A 3 10.47 6.69 69.48
N ARG A 4 9.27 6.74 70.05
CA ARG A 4 8.02 6.68 69.28
C ARG A 4 8.02 7.86 68.32
N LYS A 5 8.13 7.58 67.02
CA LYS A 5 7.98 8.58 65.95
C LYS A 5 6.64 9.27 66.14
N ALA A 6 6.65 10.57 66.39
CA ALA A 6 5.43 11.36 66.43
C ALA A 6 4.62 11.15 65.14
N PRO A 7 3.28 11.07 65.21
CA PRO A 7 2.44 10.97 64.02
C PRO A 7 2.76 12.15 63.10
N SER A 8 3.11 11.86 61.84
CA SER A 8 3.35 12.92 60.86
C SER A 8 2.05 13.67 60.65
N GLY A 9 2.07 14.99 60.87
CA GLY A 9 0.94 15.85 60.53
C GLY A 9 0.55 15.75 59.04
N PRO A 10 -0.61 16.30 58.65
CA PRO A 10 -1.05 16.29 57.26
C PRO A 10 0.02 16.91 56.35
N PRO A 11 0.25 16.34 55.16
CA PRO A 11 1.25 16.84 54.22
C PRO A 11 0.92 18.29 53.82
N SER A 12 1.96 19.13 53.65
CA SER A 12 1.75 20.53 53.24
C SER A 12 1.17 20.61 51.82
N PRO A 13 0.34 21.61 51.50
CA PRO A 13 -0.22 21.79 50.15
C PRO A 13 0.86 21.82 49.06
N ALA A 14 1.99 22.48 49.32
CA ALA A 14 3.12 22.53 48.39
C ALA A 14 3.76 21.15 48.14
N ALA A 15 3.84 20.29 49.17
CA ALA A 15 4.34 18.92 48.98
C ALA A 15 3.36 18.05 48.18
N ARG A 16 2.04 18.24 48.36
CA ARG A 16 1.01 17.58 47.54
C ARG A 16 1.12 18.00 46.08
N GLU A 17 1.21 19.30 45.81
CA GLU A 17 1.33 19.83 44.44
C GLU A 17 2.60 19.30 43.76
N HIS A 18 3.73 19.28 44.47
CA HIS A 18 4.98 18.74 43.93
C HIS A 18 4.90 17.23 43.61
N LEU A 19 4.18 16.45 44.41
CA LEU A 19 3.90 15.04 44.11
C LEU A 19 3.07 14.87 42.83
N LEU A 20 2.04 15.69 42.65
CA LEU A 20 1.20 15.64 41.44
C LEU A 20 2.00 16.02 40.18
N GLN A 21 2.82 17.07 40.27
CA GLN A 21 3.75 17.43 39.18
C GLN A 21 4.74 16.31 38.87
N THR A 22 5.23 15.63 39.91
CA THR A 22 6.13 14.46 39.76
C THR A 22 5.43 13.32 39.02
N VAL A 23 4.17 13.01 39.35
CA VAL A 23 3.39 11.99 38.64
C VAL A 23 3.15 12.39 37.18
N ALA A 24 2.78 13.65 36.92
CA ALA A 24 2.52 14.13 35.57
C ALA A 24 3.77 14.09 34.66
N ALA A 25 4.94 14.31 35.27
CA ALA A 25 6.23 14.24 34.59
C ALA A 25 6.68 12.80 34.28
N THR A 26 6.07 11.77 34.88
CA THR A 26 6.48 10.38 34.60
C THR A 26 5.88 9.90 33.28
N THR A 27 6.72 9.22 32.50
CA THR A 27 6.31 8.58 31.25
C THR A 27 5.57 7.28 31.49
N GLU A 28 5.74 6.66 32.65
CA GLU A 28 5.16 5.37 33.01
C GLU A 28 4.45 5.41 34.36
N PRO A 29 3.50 4.49 34.62
CA PRO A 29 2.81 4.38 35.89
C PRO A 29 3.75 3.81 36.95
N LEU A 30 3.87 4.49 38.10
CA LEU A 30 4.82 4.15 39.14
C LEU A 30 4.14 3.77 40.47
N PRO A 31 4.71 2.83 41.25
CA PRO A 31 4.22 2.55 42.59
C PRO A 31 4.54 3.71 43.55
N ALA A 32 3.72 3.89 44.59
CA ALA A 32 3.88 4.96 45.59
C ALA A 32 5.30 5.00 46.21
N LYS A 33 5.93 3.83 46.41
CA LYS A 33 7.31 3.73 46.90
C LYS A 33 8.33 4.36 45.95
N SER A 34 8.14 4.24 44.64
CA SER A 34 9.02 4.85 43.64
C SER A 34 8.77 6.36 43.55
N LEU A 35 7.51 6.79 43.56
CA LEU A 35 7.16 8.21 43.59
C LEU A 35 7.73 8.91 44.83
N ALA A 36 7.61 8.30 46.01
CA ALA A 36 8.20 8.83 47.25
C ALA A 36 9.73 8.98 47.19
N LYS A 37 10.43 8.15 46.39
CA LYS A 37 11.88 8.27 46.17
C LYS A 37 12.26 9.38 45.21
N LEU A 38 11.37 9.73 44.27
CA LEU A 38 11.59 10.81 43.32
C LEU A 38 11.41 12.20 43.98
N LEU A 39 10.65 12.28 45.07
CA LEU A 39 10.48 13.52 45.83
C LEU A 39 11.77 13.92 46.56
N GLN A 40 12.23 15.14 46.31
CA GLN A 40 13.40 15.72 46.97
C GLN A 40 13.00 16.63 48.16
N PRO A 41 13.89 16.82 49.15
CA PRO A 41 13.70 17.86 50.16
C PRO A 41 13.52 19.26 49.52
N PRO A 42 12.64 20.13 50.06
CA PRO A 42 11.89 20.00 51.31
C PRO A 42 10.58 19.19 51.19
N HIS A 43 10.18 18.77 49.99
CA HIS A 43 8.89 18.11 49.71
C HIS A 43 8.91 16.58 49.91
N LYS A 44 9.84 16.07 50.71
CA LYS A 44 9.98 14.63 50.91
C LYS A 44 8.81 14.09 51.73
N LEU A 45 8.06 13.16 51.15
CA LEU A 45 6.92 12.50 51.80
C LEU A 45 7.24 11.05 52.15
N SER A 46 6.56 10.54 53.19
CA SER A 46 6.61 9.11 53.53
C SER A 46 5.77 8.31 52.53
N VAL A 47 6.07 7.02 52.34
CA VAL A 47 5.28 6.16 51.44
C VAL A 47 3.78 6.12 51.83
N PRO A 48 3.40 5.98 53.11
CA PRO A 48 1.99 6.06 53.51
C PRO A 48 1.33 7.39 53.16
N ALA A 49 2.03 8.52 53.32
CA ALA A 49 1.50 9.83 52.98
C ALA A 49 1.31 10.00 51.46
N VAL A 50 2.27 9.51 50.66
CA VAL A 50 2.15 9.47 49.20
C VAL A 50 0.97 8.60 48.78
N THR A 51 0.84 7.38 49.31
CA THR A 51 -0.30 6.50 49.02
C THR A 51 -1.64 7.18 49.34
N ALA A 52 -1.78 7.77 50.53
CA ALA A 52 -3.02 8.43 50.93
C ALA A 52 -3.41 9.60 50.00
N ILE A 53 -2.43 10.42 49.59
CA ILE A 53 -2.67 11.49 48.61
C ILE A 53 -3.13 10.89 47.28
N LEU A 54 -2.42 9.89 46.75
CA LEU A 54 -2.75 9.32 45.43
C LEU A 54 -4.11 8.63 45.44
N GLU A 55 -4.48 7.95 46.53
CA GLU A 55 -5.81 7.36 46.70
C GLU A 55 -6.92 8.43 46.75
N GLU A 56 -6.69 9.58 47.39
CA GLU A 56 -7.61 10.73 47.35
C GLU A 56 -7.78 11.27 45.93
N GLU A 57 -6.70 11.36 45.15
CA GLU A 57 -6.72 11.80 43.75
C GLU A 57 -7.43 10.82 42.82
N VAL A 58 -7.28 9.52 43.07
CA VAL A 58 -8.03 8.46 42.38
C VAL A 58 -9.52 8.54 42.72
N ALA A 59 -9.86 8.72 43.99
CA ALA A 59 -11.24 8.90 44.42
C ALA A 59 -11.88 10.17 43.81
N ALA A 60 -11.08 11.20 43.57
CA ALA A 60 -11.50 12.41 42.87
C ALA A 60 -11.43 12.32 41.33
N SER A 61 -11.14 11.15 40.76
CA SER A 61 -11.02 10.91 39.31
C SER A 61 -10.01 11.80 38.58
N ARG A 62 -8.99 12.31 39.28
CA ARG A 62 -7.87 13.06 38.69
C ARG A 62 -6.66 12.19 38.37
N MET A 63 -6.67 10.95 38.86
CA MET A 63 -5.59 9.99 38.70
C MET A 63 -6.16 8.57 38.53
N PHE A 64 -5.40 7.70 37.88
CA PHE A 64 -5.75 6.30 37.68
C PHE A 64 -4.87 5.42 38.56
N SER A 65 -5.51 4.48 39.27
CA SER A 65 -4.81 3.37 39.91
C SER A 65 -4.77 2.20 38.94
N ILE A 66 -3.56 1.65 38.75
CA ILE A 66 -3.31 0.54 37.84
C ILE A 66 -2.91 -0.66 38.70
N PRO A 67 -3.65 -1.77 38.64
CA PRO A 67 -3.35 -2.93 39.45
C PRO A 67 -1.95 -3.48 39.13
N ALA A 68 -1.42 -4.18 40.12
CA ALA A 68 -0.14 -4.84 39.97
C ALA A 68 -0.23 -5.97 38.95
N ALA A 69 0.85 -6.15 38.16
CA ALA A 69 0.95 -7.26 37.21
C ALA A 69 0.98 -8.65 37.89
N THR A 70 1.22 -8.71 39.20
CA THR A 70 1.20 -9.93 40.01
C THR A 70 0.40 -9.70 41.28
N LEU A 71 -0.17 -10.77 41.86
CA LEU A 71 -0.93 -10.72 43.12
C LEU A 71 -0.15 -10.10 44.29
N LYS A 72 1.19 -10.15 44.25
CA LYS A 72 2.08 -9.58 45.28
C LYS A 72 2.68 -8.23 44.89
N GLY A 73 2.41 -7.71 43.69
CA GLY A 73 2.97 -6.45 43.25
C GLY A 73 2.23 -5.26 43.87
N ALA A 74 2.85 -4.08 43.80
CA ALA A 74 2.27 -2.85 44.30
C ALA A 74 1.36 -2.20 43.24
N ILE A 75 0.28 -1.56 43.70
CA ILE A 75 -0.55 -0.67 42.88
C ILE A 75 0.33 0.45 42.33
N ARG A 76 0.14 0.76 41.05
CA ARG A 76 0.82 1.85 40.34
C ARG A 76 -0.15 3.00 40.14
N TYR A 77 0.37 4.22 40.06
CA TYR A 77 -0.42 5.43 39.92
C TYR A 77 0.06 6.22 38.71
N TRP A 78 -0.88 6.83 37.99
CA TRP A 78 -0.58 7.66 36.82
C TRP A 78 -1.68 8.67 36.56
N ASP A 79 -1.32 9.81 35.99
CA ASP A 79 -2.24 10.89 35.61
C ASP A 79 -3.00 10.62 34.31
N ARG A 80 -2.63 9.55 33.58
CA ARG A 80 -3.24 9.16 32.31
C ARG A 80 -3.96 7.81 32.43
N ASP A 81 -5.04 7.66 31.68
CA ASP A 81 -5.78 6.40 31.57
C ASP A 81 -4.95 5.38 30.77
N ALA A 82 -4.33 4.42 31.47
CA ALA A 82 -3.49 3.41 30.84
C ALA A 82 -4.23 2.60 29.75
N PRO A 83 -5.45 2.08 29.99
CA PRO A 83 -6.31 1.53 28.94
C PRO A 83 -6.45 2.43 27.70
N ALA A 84 -6.69 3.74 27.85
CA ALA A 84 -6.82 4.65 26.70
C ALA A 84 -5.50 4.81 25.93
N VAL A 85 -4.36 4.85 26.62
CA VAL A 85 -3.03 4.89 25.98
C VAL A 85 -2.77 3.60 25.19
N VAL A 86 -3.07 2.43 25.78
CA VAL A 86 -2.96 1.14 25.09
C VAL A 86 -3.91 1.08 23.89
N ARG A 87 -5.18 1.49 24.04
CA ARG A 87 -6.18 1.54 22.96
C ARG A 87 -5.69 2.38 21.78
N THR A 88 -5.13 3.56 22.06
CA THR A 88 -4.55 4.43 21.04
C THR A 88 -3.39 3.77 20.31
N ALA A 89 -2.47 3.15 21.04
CA ALA A 89 -1.33 2.44 20.45
C ALA A 89 -1.77 1.23 19.60
N VAL A 90 -2.75 0.46 20.07
CA VAL A 90 -3.33 -0.68 19.33
C VAL A 90 -4.00 -0.20 18.04
N ARG A 91 -4.80 0.87 18.09
CA ARG A 91 -5.44 1.47 16.90
C ARG A 91 -4.43 1.96 15.87
N GLN A 92 -3.29 2.50 16.29
CA GLN A 92 -2.23 2.95 15.38
C GLN A 92 -1.47 1.78 14.76
N MET A 93 -1.28 0.69 15.51
CA MET A 93 -0.50 -0.47 15.10
C MET A 93 -1.30 -1.47 14.24
N LEU A 94 -2.57 -1.75 14.55
CA LEU A 94 -3.37 -2.78 13.88
C LEU A 94 -3.49 -2.58 12.35
N PRO A 95 -3.62 -1.36 11.79
CA PRO A 95 -3.63 -1.13 10.34
C PRO A 95 -2.33 -1.51 9.62
N GLN A 96 -1.22 -1.55 10.36
CA GLN A 96 0.12 -1.85 9.81
C GLN A 96 0.40 -3.35 9.74
N LEU A 97 -0.46 -4.19 10.34
CA LEU A 97 -0.28 -5.63 10.30
C LEU A 97 -0.64 -6.17 8.90
N GLU A 98 0.23 -7.01 8.34
CA GLU A 98 -0.08 -7.73 7.10
C GLU A 98 -0.87 -9.03 7.35
N GLN A 99 -0.82 -9.52 8.59
CA GLN A 99 -1.36 -10.80 9.03
C GLN A 99 -2.03 -10.63 10.39
N PRO A 100 -3.11 -11.37 10.69
CA PRO A 100 -3.64 -11.42 12.05
C PRO A 100 -2.57 -11.87 13.03
N GLN A 101 -2.51 -11.25 14.20
CA GLN A 101 -1.52 -11.56 15.23
C GLN A 101 -2.18 -11.94 16.56
N SER A 102 -1.54 -12.83 17.32
CA SER A 102 -1.95 -13.13 18.69
C SER A 102 -1.70 -11.94 19.62
N ALA A 103 -2.41 -11.86 20.75
CA ALA A 103 -2.20 -10.80 21.74
C ALA A 103 -0.72 -10.68 22.17
N ARG A 104 -0.02 -11.82 22.34
CA ARG A 104 1.41 -11.83 22.67
C ARG A 104 2.30 -11.25 21.58
N GLU A 105 1.97 -11.47 20.30
CA GLU A 105 2.69 -10.87 19.17
C GLU A 105 2.43 -9.36 19.12
N ILE A 106 1.17 -8.94 19.27
CA ILE A 106 0.79 -7.51 19.33
C ILE A 106 1.57 -6.77 20.41
N ILE A 107 1.68 -7.34 21.63
CA ILE A 107 2.47 -6.73 22.72
C ILE A 107 3.92 -6.46 22.32
N ARG A 108 4.54 -7.33 21.49
CA ARG A 108 5.93 -7.13 21.04
C ARG A 108 6.08 -5.94 20.08
N HIS A 109 5.00 -5.55 19.41
CA HIS A 109 4.97 -4.45 18.45
C HIS A 109 4.39 -3.16 19.05
N LEU A 110 3.74 -3.23 20.21
CA LEU A 110 3.19 -2.05 20.89
C LEU A 110 4.30 -1.14 21.41
N VAL A 111 4.24 0.12 20.98
CA VAL A 111 5.09 1.20 21.48
C VAL A 111 4.32 1.96 22.54
N VAL A 112 4.49 1.54 23.80
CA VAL A 112 3.88 2.16 24.97
C VAL A 112 4.94 2.34 26.06
N PRO A 113 4.83 3.37 26.90
CA PRO A 113 5.90 3.69 27.86
C PRO A 113 5.91 2.76 29.07
N PHE A 114 5.08 1.72 29.10
CA PHE A 114 4.98 0.76 30.20
C PHE A 114 4.71 -0.65 29.71
N LYS A 115 5.03 -1.63 30.56
CA LYS A 115 4.76 -3.04 30.25
C LYS A 115 3.27 -3.34 30.29
N VAL A 116 2.73 -3.83 29.18
CA VAL A 116 1.35 -4.31 29.06
C VAL A 116 1.32 -5.84 29.22
N THR A 117 0.41 -6.33 30.05
CA THR A 117 0.14 -7.75 30.20
C THR A 117 -0.85 -8.25 29.15
N GLU A 118 -0.87 -9.56 28.91
CA GLU A 118 -1.81 -10.15 27.94
C GLU A 118 -3.27 -9.90 28.34
N SER A 119 -3.61 -9.99 29.62
CA SER A 119 -4.97 -9.73 30.12
C SER A 119 -5.40 -8.27 29.94
N GLU A 120 -4.51 -7.30 30.20
CA GLU A 120 -4.80 -5.88 29.98
C GLU A 120 -5.04 -5.58 28.50
N LEU A 121 -4.22 -6.15 27.61
CA LEU A 121 -4.41 -6.00 26.17
C LEU A 121 -5.72 -6.65 25.70
N LEU A 122 -6.08 -7.83 26.21
CA LEU A 122 -7.30 -8.54 25.80
C LEU A 122 -8.55 -7.72 26.11
N LEU A 123 -8.62 -7.03 27.26
CA LEU A 123 -9.74 -6.14 27.58
C LEU A 123 -9.89 -5.01 26.54
N VAL A 124 -8.77 -4.42 26.11
CA VAL A 124 -8.76 -3.37 25.08
C VAL A 124 -9.16 -3.94 23.71
N ILE A 125 -8.67 -5.13 23.36
CA ILE A 125 -9.01 -5.80 22.10
C ILE A 125 -10.50 -6.17 22.07
N GLU A 126 -11.06 -6.69 23.16
CA GLU A 126 -12.48 -7.03 23.26
C GLU A 126 -13.37 -5.80 23.04
N GLU A 127 -12.99 -4.65 23.58
CA GLU A 127 -13.65 -3.37 23.31
C GLU A 127 -13.58 -2.98 21.82
N LEU A 128 -12.40 -3.10 21.19
CA LEU A 128 -12.22 -2.80 19.76
C LEU A 128 -12.95 -3.80 18.85
N VAL A 129 -13.11 -5.05 19.30
CA VAL A 129 -13.92 -6.06 18.59
C VAL A 129 -15.40 -5.71 18.70
N ALA A 130 -15.86 -5.31 19.89
CA ALA A 130 -17.23 -4.87 20.10
C ALA A 130 -17.58 -3.59 19.30
N SER A 131 -16.61 -2.70 19.07
CA SER A 131 -16.79 -1.51 18.21
C SER A 131 -16.65 -1.78 16.71
N GLY A 132 -16.22 -2.98 16.30
CA GLY A 132 -15.99 -3.35 14.90
C GLY A 132 -14.68 -2.81 14.31
N GLU A 133 -13.79 -2.23 15.13
CA GLU A 133 -12.47 -1.74 14.71
C GLU A 133 -11.40 -2.84 14.65
N CYS A 134 -11.68 -3.98 15.28
CA CYS A 134 -10.82 -5.15 15.30
C CYS A 134 -11.63 -6.40 14.99
N HIS A 135 -11.05 -7.33 14.23
CA HIS A 135 -11.65 -8.61 13.89
C HIS A 135 -10.91 -9.75 14.56
N VAL A 136 -11.67 -10.75 15.03
CA VAL A 136 -11.13 -11.97 15.64
C VAL A 136 -11.01 -13.05 14.58
N PHE A 137 -9.85 -13.68 14.52
CA PHE A 137 -9.53 -14.80 13.66
C PHE A 137 -9.32 -16.06 14.52
N PRO A 138 -9.82 -17.22 14.06
CA PRO A 138 -9.61 -18.47 14.76
C PRO A 138 -8.12 -18.80 14.85
N ALA A 139 -7.77 -19.57 15.87
CA ALA A 139 -6.43 -20.08 16.03
C ALA A 139 -6.01 -20.95 14.83
N THR A 140 -4.74 -20.90 14.45
CA THR A 140 -4.19 -21.73 13.37
C THR A 140 -4.06 -23.21 13.75
N THR A 141 -4.12 -23.51 15.05
CA THR A 141 -4.06 -24.86 15.60
C THR A 141 -5.20 -25.04 16.62
N ALA A 142 -5.66 -26.27 16.84
CA ALA A 142 -6.76 -26.56 17.76
C ALA A 142 -6.51 -26.12 19.21
N LYS A 143 -5.24 -25.96 19.62
CA LYS A 143 -4.83 -25.47 20.95
C LYS A 143 -4.28 -24.03 20.91
N GLY A 144 -4.33 -23.37 19.76
CA GLY A 144 -3.78 -22.04 19.59
C GLY A 144 -4.70 -20.97 20.19
N LYS A 145 -4.17 -19.75 20.33
CA LYS A 145 -4.93 -18.59 20.78
C LYS A 145 -5.56 -17.87 19.58
N PRO A 146 -6.68 -17.14 19.80
CA PRO A 146 -7.24 -16.25 18.79
C PRO A 146 -6.22 -15.22 18.29
N ARG A 147 -6.41 -14.77 17.06
CA ARG A 147 -5.58 -13.74 16.41
C ARG A 147 -6.46 -12.55 16.07
N TYR A 148 -5.84 -11.38 15.95
CA TYR A 148 -6.53 -10.11 15.83
C TYR A 148 -5.93 -9.28 14.69
N ALA A 149 -6.78 -8.56 13.97
CA ALA A 149 -6.37 -7.63 12.91
C ALA A 149 -7.40 -6.49 12.77
N SER A 150 -7.01 -5.40 12.11
CA SER A 150 -7.90 -4.28 11.73
C SER A 150 -8.82 -4.60 10.54
N PHE A 151 -8.54 -5.69 9.81
CA PHE A 151 -9.26 -6.08 8.61
C PHE A 151 -10.05 -7.37 8.83
N GLY A 152 -11.15 -7.52 8.11
CA GLY A 152 -12.03 -8.68 8.19
C GLY A 152 -11.50 -9.92 7.47
N ARG A 153 -12.24 -11.03 7.57
CA ARG A 153 -11.90 -12.30 6.91
C ARG A 153 -11.85 -12.18 5.39
N LEU A 154 -12.84 -11.50 4.80
CA LEU A 154 -12.95 -11.25 3.36
C LEU A 154 -11.69 -10.54 2.82
N GLU A 155 -11.27 -9.45 3.47
CA GLU A 155 -10.07 -8.72 3.09
C GLU A 155 -8.79 -9.54 3.27
N LEU A 156 -8.64 -10.30 4.36
CA LEU A 156 -7.52 -11.22 4.52
C LEU A 156 -7.47 -12.22 3.35
N GLY A 157 -8.61 -12.81 3.01
CA GLY A 157 -8.74 -13.74 1.89
C GLY A 157 -8.31 -13.12 0.56
N THR A 158 -8.75 -11.89 0.27
CA THR A 158 -8.34 -11.14 -0.92
C THR A 158 -6.83 -10.88 -0.93
N ARG A 159 -6.24 -10.48 0.20
CA ARG A 159 -4.79 -10.22 0.34
C ARG A 159 -3.98 -11.49 0.08
N GLU A 160 -4.38 -12.61 0.67
CA GLU A 160 -3.72 -13.91 0.48
C GLU A 160 -3.80 -14.40 -0.97
N ILE A 161 -4.97 -14.33 -1.60
CA ILE A 161 -5.10 -14.64 -3.04
C ILE A 161 -4.18 -13.72 -3.85
N GLY A 162 -4.16 -12.43 -3.55
CA GLY A 162 -3.30 -11.46 -4.21
C GLY A 162 -1.81 -11.80 -4.10
N ARG A 163 -1.35 -12.32 -2.95
CA ARG A 163 0.03 -12.80 -2.76
C ARG A 163 0.31 -14.07 -3.55
N VAL A 164 -0.59 -15.05 -3.53
CA VAL A 164 -0.43 -16.31 -4.28
C VAL A 164 -0.35 -16.02 -5.78
N LEU A 165 -1.22 -15.16 -6.30
CA LEU A 165 -1.23 -14.78 -7.71
C LEU A 165 -0.01 -13.94 -8.11
N ALA A 166 0.49 -13.08 -7.23
CA ALA A 166 1.73 -12.35 -7.47
C ALA A 166 2.94 -13.29 -7.56
N ALA A 167 2.99 -14.31 -6.71
CA ALA A 167 4.10 -15.25 -6.67
C ALA A 167 4.06 -16.32 -7.77
N LYS A 168 2.86 -16.79 -8.15
CA LYS A 168 2.69 -17.97 -9.02
C LYS A 168 1.99 -17.67 -10.35
N GLY A 169 1.57 -16.44 -10.59
CA GLY A 169 0.75 -16.07 -11.74
C GLY A 169 -0.68 -16.59 -11.62
N PRO A 170 -1.45 -16.64 -12.74
CA PRO A 170 -2.83 -17.13 -12.73
C PRO A 170 -2.94 -18.56 -12.19
N GLN A 171 -3.96 -18.83 -11.37
CA GLN A 171 -4.18 -20.13 -10.70
C GLN A 171 -5.64 -20.57 -10.86
N THR A 172 -5.93 -21.87 -10.73
CA THR A 172 -7.32 -22.35 -10.68
C THR A 172 -7.97 -22.01 -9.34
N ALA A 173 -9.30 -21.94 -9.30
CA ALA A 173 -10.04 -21.71 -8.05
C ALA A 173 -9.69 -22.75 -6.97
N ALA A 174 -9.50 -24.03 -7.35
CA ALA A 174 -9.11 -25.08 -6.41
C ALA A 174 -7.70 -24.86 -5.81
N GLN A 175 -6.75 -24.35 -6.60
CA GLN A 175 -5.40 -24.01 -6.13
C GLN A 175 -5.43 -22.82 -5.16
N LEU A 176 -6.22 -21.78 -5.47
CA LEU A 176 -6.41 -20.63 -4.58
C LEU A 176 -7.08 -21.03 -3.27
N LYS A 177 -8.13 -21.87 -3.34
CA LYS A 177 -8.80 -22.41 -2.15
C LYS A 177 -7.85 -23.18 -1.24
N LYS A 178 -6.98 -24.00 -1.82
CA LYS A 178 -5.96 -24.76 -1.06
C LYS A 178 -4.96 -23.84 -0.35
N ALA A 179 -4.69 -22.66 -0.91
CA ALA A 179 -3.83 -21.66 -0.27
C ALA A 179 -4.53 -20.93 0.89
N LEU A 180 -5.85 -20.72 0.80
CA LEU A 180 -6.70 -20.14 1.83
C LEU A 180 -7.17 -21.16 2.88
N LYS A 181 -6.23 -21.67 3.68
CA LYS A 181 -6.57 -22.61 4.77
C LYS A 181 -7.49 -21.95 5.80
N GLY A 182 -8.56 -22.64 6.20
CA GLY A 182 -9.47 -22.19 7.25
C GLY A 182 -10.62 -21.28 6.78
N PHE A 183 -10.74 -21.04 5.47
CA PHE A 183 -11.88 -20.36 4.89
C PHE A 183 -12.96 -21.39 4.48
N PRO A 184 -14.21 -21.23 4.93
CA PRO A 184 -15.39 -21.91 4.38
C PRO A 184 -15.57 -21.71 2.87
N ASP A 185 -16.33 -22.60 2.22
CA ASP A 185 -16.52 -22.58 0.76
C ASP A 185 -17.34 -21.39 0.26
N ASP A 186 -18.34 -21.00 1.03
CA ASP A 186 -19.12 -19.78 0.86
C ASP A 186 -18.27 -18.52 0.97
N GLU A 187 -17.48 -18.36 2.04
CA GLU A 187 -16.56 -17.21 2.19
C GLU A 187 -15.54 -17.15 1.03
N PHE A 188 -15.02 -18.30 0.60
CA PHE A 188 -14.10 -18.34 -0.54
C PHE A 188 -14.74 -17.88 -1.84
N ARG A 189 -15.99 -18.28 -2.10
CA ARG A 189 -16.74 -17.81 -3.29
C ARG A 189 -16.98 -16.31 -3.21
N GLU A 190 -17.39 -15.81 -2.04
CA GLU A 190 -17.60 -14.38 -1.80
C GLU A 190 -16.32 -13.56 -2.09
N ILE A 191 -15.15 -14.02 -1.59
CA ILE A 191 -13.85 -13.39 -1.87
C ILE A 191 -13.58 -13.31 -3.39
N LEU A 192 -13.86 -14.38 -4.12
CA LEU A 192 -13.63 -14.40 -5.57
C LEU A 192 -14.61 -13.50 -6.32
N ASP A 193 -15.90 -13.58 -5.98
CA ASP A 193 -16.96 -12.83 -6.64
C ASP A 193 -16.78 -11.32 -6.41
N GLU A 194 -16.50 -10.89 -5.18
CA GLU A 194 -16.18 -9.49 -4.89
C GLU A 194 -14.90 -9.04 -5.62
N GLY A 195 -13.86 -9.88 -5.63
CA GLY A 195 -12.61 -9.60 -6.32
C GLY A 195 -12.79 -9.42 -7.84
N LEU A 196 -13.62 -10.24 -8.46
CA LEU A 196 -13.97 -10.16 -9.88
C LEU A 196 -14.87 -8.94 -10.17
N ALA A 197 -15.89 -8.71 -9.35
CA ALA A 197 -16.81 -7.58 -9.49
C ALA A 197 -16.07 -6.24 -9.35
N ALA A 198 -15.15 -6.14 -8.40
CA ALA A 198 -14.31 -4.96 -8.18
C ALA A 198 -13.12 -4.84 -9.16
N ARG A 199 -13.01 -5.74 -10.17
CA ARG A 199 -11.91 -5.81 -11.14
C ARG A 199 -10.52 -5.86 -10.49
N ARG A 200 -10.42 -6.43 -9.29
CA ARG A 200 -9.15 -6.75 -8.62
C ARG A 200 -8.60 -8.11 -9.07
N LEU A 201 -9.49 -8.98 -9.55
CA LEU A 201 -9.20 -10.27 -10.15
C LEU A 201 -9.78 -10.32 -11.57
N TRP A 202 -9.20 -11.17 -12.42
CA TRP A 202 -9.68 -11.44 -13.78
C TRP A 202 -9.79 -12.93 -14.02
N LYS A 203 -10.83 -13.33 -14.76
CA LYS A 203 -10.90 -14.68 -15.33
C LYS A 203 -10.00 -14.76 -16.57
N HIS A 204 -9.24 -15.84 -16.63
CA HIS A 204 -8.34 -16.18 -17.71
C HIS A 204 -8.89 -17.44 -18.38
N PRO A 205 -9.03 -17.44 -19.72
CA PRO A 205 -9.42 -18.64 -20.44
C PRO A 205 -8.48 -19.82 -20.13
N PRO A 206 -8.97 -21.07 -20.22
CA PRO A 206 -8.11 -22.25 -20.15
C PRO A 206 -6.94 -22.13 -21.13
N TRP A 207 -5.73 -22.49 -20.69
CA TRP A 207 -4.52 -22.36 -21.51
C TRP A 207 -3.58 -23.57 -21.36
N GLY A 208 -3.01 -23.99 -22.49
CA GLY A 208 -2.11 -25.12 -22.59
C GLY A 208 -2.76 -26.42 -22.12
N LYS A 209 -2.14 -27.09 -21.15
CA LYS A 209 -2.64 -28.36 -20.57
C LYS A 209 -3.75 -28.14 -19.54
N VAL A 210 -3.98 -26.91 -19.09
CA VAL A 210 -4.97 -26.61 -18.06
C VAL A 210 -6.32 -26.35 -18.73
N LYS A 211 -7.26 -27.28 -18.55
CA LYS A 211 -8.63 -27.20 -19.11
C LYS A 211 -9.59 -26.32 -18.30
N GLN A 212 -9.18 -25.89 -17.11
CA GLN A 212 -10.01 -25.10 -16.20
C GLN A 212 -9.75 -23.60 -16.38
N GLU A 213 -10.76 -22.78 -16.07
CA GLU A 213 -10.58 -21.33 -15.96
C GLU A 213 -9.54 -20.99 -14.90
N LEU A 214 -8.69 -20.02 -15.23
CA LEU A 214 -7.68 -19.49 -14.34
C LEU A 214 -8.16 -18.14 -13.79
N ILE A 215 -7.66 -17.77 -12.62
CA ILE A 215 -7.92 -16.49 -11.97
C ILE A 215 -6.58 -15.79 -11.84
N GLY A 216 -6.49 -14.55 -12.33
CA GLY A 216 -5.27 -13.75 -12.36
C GLY A 216 -5.45 -12.36 -11.74
N ARG A 217 -4.32 -11.71 -11.43
CA ARG A 217 -4.24 -10.33 -10.88
C ARG A 217 -4.05 -9.24 -11.94
N THR A 218 -4.08 -9.62 -13.21
CA THR A 218 -4.06 -8.74 -14.37
C THR A 218 -4.99 -9.31 -15.44
N PRO A 219 -5.49 -8.49 -16.38
CA PRO A 219 -6.21 -9.00 -17.54
C PRO A 219 -5.38 -10.04 -18.30
N PRO A 220 -6.00 -11.07 -18.90
CA PRO A 220 -5.29 -12.03 -19.72
C PRO A 220 -4.55 -11.30 -20.86
N SER A 221 -3.24 -11.47 -20.94
CA SER A 221 -2.43 -10.91 -22.03
C SER A 221 -2.70 -11.71 -23.31
N PRO A 222 -3.27 -11.11 -24.38
CA PRO A 222 -3.56 -11.83 -25.61
C PRO A 222 -2.32 -12.53 -26.19
N LEU A 223 -1.15 -11.90 -26.06
CA LEU A 223 0.13 -12.44 -26.55
C LEU A 223 0.49 -13.79 -25.94
N ALA A 224 0.11 -14.05 -24.69
CA ALA A 224 0.38 -15.34 -24.05
C ALA A 224 -0.39 -16.47 -24.73
N TYR A 225 -1.64 -16.22 -25.12
CA TYR A 225 -2.52 -17.17 -25.79
C TYR A 225 -2.17 -17.33 -27.27
N LEU A 226 -1.70 -16.25 -27.90
CA LEU A 226 -1.36 -16.25 -29.33
C LEU A 226 0.06 -16.73 -29.62
N ARG A 227 0.90 -17.01 -28.61
CA ARG A 227 2.29 -17.42 -28.81
C ARG A 227 2.41 -18.71 -29.62
N GLU A 228 1.68 -19.76 -29.23
CA GLU A 228 1.71 -21.06 -29.92
C GLU A 228 1.18 -20.94 -31.35
N VAL A 229 0.11 -20.16 -31.55
CA VAL A 229 -0.41 -19.84 -32.88
C VAL A 229 0.65 -19.12 -33.72
N GLY A 230 1.37 -18.15 -33.11
CA GLY A 230 2.45 -17.43 -33.76
C GLY A 230 3.61 -18.34 -34.17
N GLU A 231 4.01 -19.28 -33.32
CA GLU A 231 5.06 -20.27 -33.62
C GLU A 231 4.65 -21.23 -34.74
N GLN A 232 3.41 -21.74 -34.69
CA GLN A 232 2.85 -22.59 -35.74
C GLN A 232 2.75 -21.82 -37.07
N LEU A 233 2.26 -20.59 -37.03
CA LEU A 233 2.19 -19.72 -38.21
C LEU A 233 3.58 -19.44 -38.78
N ALA A 234 4.57 -19.13 -37.94
CA ALA A 234 5.96 -18.92 -38.38
C ALA A 234 6.53 -20.16 -39.08
N LYS A 235 6.24 -21.36 -38.56
CA LYS A 235 6.63 -22.63 -39.20
C LYS A 235 5.98 -22.82 -40.56
N ILE A 236 4.67 -22.61 -40.66
CA ILE A 236 3.93 -22.71 -41.93
C ILE A 236 4.47 -21.70 -42.95
N MET A 237 4.70 -20.46 -42.53
CA MET A 237 5.27 -19.40 -43.37
C MET A 237 6.68 -19.76 -43.86
N GLY A 238 7.48 -20.43 -43.03
CA GLY A 238 8.79 -20.95 -43.44
C GLY A 238 8.68 -22.02 -44.54
N LEU A 239 7.74 -22.96 -44.41
CA LEU A 239 7.49 -24.00 -45.43
C LEU A 239 7.02 -23.39 -46.76
N LEU A 240 6.06 -22.46 -46.71
CA LEU A 240 5.53 -21.82 -47.93
C LEU A 240 6.59 -20.95 -48.62
N ARG A 241 7.45 -20.26 -47.86
CA ARG A 241 8.60 -19.53 -48.42
C ARG A 241 9.61 -20.48 -49.06
N GLY A 242 9.86 -21.64 -48.46
CA GLY A 242 10.72 -22.68 -49.04
C GLY A 242 10.17 -23.25 -50.35
N ALA A 243 8.85 -23.18 -50.54
CA ALA A 243 8.16 -23.48 -51.80
C ALA A 243 8.01 -22.26 -52.72
N GLU A 244 8.77 -21.18 -52.49
CA GLU A 244 8.82 -19.97 -53.30
C GLU A 244 7.50 -19.17 -53.40
N VAL A 245 6.57 -19.35 -52.45
CA VAL A 245 5.33 -18.54 -52.42
C VAL A 245 5.67 -17.06 -52.13
N PRO A 246 5.21 -16.11 -52.97
CA PRO A 246 5.51 -14.69 -52.79
C PRO A 246 5.02 -14.14 -51.45
N ALA A 247 5.83 -13.27 -50.82
CA ALA A 247 5.51 -12.68 -49.52
C ALA A 247 4.20 -11.89 -49.49
N GLU A 248 3.82 -11.27 -50.62
CA GLU A 248 2.57 -10.52 -50.75
C GLU A 248 1.33 -11.42 -50.73
N GLU A 249 1.41 -12.58 -51.39
CA GLU A 249 0.35 -13.58 -51.38
C GLU A 249 0.15 -14.16 -49.98
N LEU A 250 1.25 -14.46 -49.29
CA LEU A 250 1.24 -14.87 -47.88
C LEU A 250 0.61 -13.81 -46.96
N ARG A 251 0.93 -12.53 -47.19
CA ARG A 251 0.32 -11.42 -46.43
C ARG A 251 -1.18 -11.35 -46.68
N ARG A 252 -1.62 -11.43 -47.94
CA ARG A 252 -3.04 -11.41 -48.32
C ARG A 252 -3.80 -12.58 -47.69
N ALA A 253 -3.25 -13.78 -47.73
CA ALA A 253 -3.84 -14.96 -47.09
C ALA A 253 -3.93 -14.78 -45.56
N GLY A 254 -2.91 -14.22 -44.92
CA GLY A 254 -2.93 -13.90 -43.49
C GLY A 254 -4.03 -12.91 -43.11
N VAL A 255 -4.22 -11.84 -43.90
CA VAL A 255 -5.31 -10.87 -43.72
C VAL A 255 -6.68 -11.54 -43.86
N GLN A 256 -6.86 -12.39 -44.87
CA GLN A 256 -8.11 -13.15 -45.07
C GLN A 256 -8.40 -14.09 -43.90
N LEU A 257 -7.38 -14.77 -43.36
CA LEU A 257 -7.53 -15.66 -42.22
C LEU A 257 -7.95 -14.90 -40.95
N LEU A 258 -7.36 -13.73 -40.69
CA LEU A 258 -7.75 -12.87 -39.57
C LEU A 258 -9.18 -12.33 -39.74
N ALA A 259 -9.56 -11.92 -40.95
CA ALA A 259 -10.92 -11.48 -41.26
C ALA A 259 -11.94 -12.61 -41.07
N ALA A 260 -11.62 -13.83 -41.50
CA ALA A 260 -12.46 -15.02 -41.28
C ALA A 260 -12.61 -15.37 -39.79
N ALA A 261 -11.63 -15.01 -38.96
CA ALA A 261 -11.72 -15.10 -37.51
C ALA A 261 -12.49 -13.94 -36.85
N GLY A 262 -13.10 -13.04 -37.64
CA GLY A 262 -13.82 -11.87 -37.16
C GLY A 262 -12.93 -10.73 -36.66
N ILE A 263 -11.62 -10.78 -36.97
CA ILE A 263 -10.68 -9.72 -36.61
C ILE A 263 -10.59 -8.74 -37.78
N GLU A 264 -11.36 -7.65 -37.69
CA GLU A 264 -11.27 -6.58 -38.68
C GLU A 264 -9.98 -5.77 -38.51
N LEU A 265 -9.12 -5.78 -39.54
CA LEU A 265 -7.89 -4.98 -39.59
C LEU A 265 -8.13 -3.55 -40.13
N SER A 266 -9.37 -3.05 -40.03
CA SER A 266 -9.85 -1.83 -40.71
C SER A 266 -9.14 -0.53 -40.29
N GLY A 267 -8.26 -0.55 -39.27
CA GLY A 267 -7.38 0.56 -38.90
C GLY A 267 -5.91 0.42 -39.29
N TRP A 268 -5.46 -0.74 -39.82
CA TRP A 268 -4.05 -0.97 -40.13
C TRP A 268 -3.67 -0.50 -41.54
N SER A 269 -4.59 -0.61 -42.49
CA SER A 269 -4.36 -0.28 -43.91
C SER A 269 -4.13 1.21 -44.17
N GLY A 270 -4.72 2.11 -43.37
CA GLY A 270 -4.46 3.56 -43.48
C GLY A 270 -3.05 3.97 -43.05
N ARG A 271 -2.44 3.25 -42.11
CA ARG A 271 -1.17 3.63 -41.49
C ARG A 271 0.07 3.25 -42.31
N ALA A 272 0.01 2.17 -43.08
CA ALA A 272 1.12 1.75 -43.93
C ALA A 272 1.18 2.55 -45.25
N ALA A 273 0.03 3.00 -45.76
CA ALA A 273 -0.03 3.85 -46.95
C ALA A 273 0.39 5.30 -46.65
N GLU A 274 -0.02 5.88 -45.51
CA GLU A 274 0.44 7.22 -45.09
C GLU A 274 1.92 7.25 -44.68
N ALA A 275 2.46 6.19 -44.07
CA ALA A 275 3.89 6.12 -43.75
C ALA A 275 4.79 6.00 -45.00
N SER A 276 4.24 5.55 -46.13
CA SER A 276 4.98 5.39 -47.39
C SER A 276 4.75 6.54 -48.39
N THR A 277 3.81 7.46 -48.12
CA THR A 277 3.55 8.64 -48.96
C THR A 277 3.58 9.96 -48.20
N ALA A 278 3.97 9.96 -46.92
CA ALA A 278 4.46 11.16 -46.25
C ALA A 278 5.80 11.56 -46.90
N ALA A 279 5.69 12.27 -48.03
CA ALA A 279 6.73 13.16 -48.53
C ALA A 279 7.33 13.88 -47.33
N ALA A 280 8.67 13.82 -47.20
CA ALA A 280 9.44 14.27 -46.06
C ALA A 280 8.97 15.65 -45.57
N THR A 281 8.01 15.67 -44.64
CA THR A 281 7.79 16.81 -43.77
C THR A 281 9.13 16.99 -43.06
N PRO A 282 9.81 18.15 -43.22
CA PRO A 282 11.13 18.34 -42.66
C PRO A 282 11.08 17.95 -41.18
N ALA A 283 11.89 16.96 -40.81
CA ALA A 283 11.87 16.40 -39.47
C ALA A 283 12.12 17.53 -38.47
N PHE A 284 11.09 17.95 -37.75
CA PHE A 284 11.21 18.97 -36.73
C PHE A 284 12.11 18.44 -35.61
N ASP A 285 13.30 19.02 -35.44
CA ASP A 285 14.25 18.59 -34.43
C ASP A 285 13.84 19.11 -33.04
N LEU A 286 12.97 18.35 -32.39
CA LEU A 286 12.49 18.66 -31.04
C LEU A 286 13.63 18.68 -30.00
N VAL A 287 14.72 17.94 -30.22
CA VAL A 287 15.88 17.93 -29.31
C VAL A 287 16.68 19.23 -29.44
N ALA A 288 16.88 19.73 -30.66
CA ALA A 288 17.47 21.05 -30.86
C ALA A 288 16.60 22.15 -30.24
N LEU A 289 15.28 22.07 -30.35
CA LEU A 289 14.37 23.02 -29.69
C LEU A 289 14.52 22.99 -28.16
N ILE A 290 14.54 21.80 -27.55
CA ILE A 290 14.72 21.65 -26.10
C ILE A 290 16.02 22.30 -25.62
N ARG A 291 17.14 22.08 -26.34
CA ARG A 291 18.44 22.70 -26.03
C ARG A 291 18.42 24.22 -26.17
N ARG A 292 17.64 24.75 -27.11
CA ARG A 292 17.48 26.20 -27.31
C ARG A 292 16.69 26.85 -26.18
N LEU A 293 15.63 26.20 -25.70
CA LEU A 293 14.79 26.73 -24.62
C LEU A 293 15.45 26.62 -23.26
N GLU A 294 16.17 25.52 -23.00
CA GLU A 294 16.87 25.29 -21.73
C GLU A 294 18.32 24.87 -22.00
N PRO A 295 19.30 25.80 -21.89
CA PRO A 295 20.71 25.50 -22.11
C PRO A 295 21.26 24.39 -21.20
N ARG A 296 20.65 24.18 -20.01
CA ARG A 296 21.02 23.09 -19.10
C ARG A 296 20.31 21.78 -19.40
N ALA A 297 19.56 21.65 -20.50
CA ALA A 297 18.82 20.43 -20.83
C ALA A 297 19.73 19.18 -20.95
N ASN A 298 20.98 19.35 -21.42
CA ASN A 298 21.95 18.24 -21.49
C ASN A 298 22.38 17.72 -20.10
N GLN A 299 22.15 18.50 -19.04
CA GLN A 299 22.40 18.14 -17.64
C GLN A 299 21.13 17.59 -16.96
N GLY A 300 20.10 17.24 -17.73
CA GLY A 300 18.83 16.71 -17.21
C GLY A 300 17.87 17.77 -16.70
N ALA A 301 18.07 19.06 -17.04
CA ALA A 301 17.09 20.10 -16.72
C ALA A 301 15.74 19.80 -17.43
N VAL A 302 14.65 19.97 -16.70
CA VAL A 302 13.29 19.68 -17.17
C VAL A 302 12.72 20.89 -17.90
N VAL A 303 12.23 20.67 -19.12
CA VAL A 303 11.45 21.65 -19.89
C VAL A 303 9.97 21.30 -19.77
N ALA A 304 9.14 22.27 -19.42
CA ALA A 304 7.71 22.06 -19.28
C ALA A 304 7.02 21.92 -20.65
N ALA A 305 6.05 21.02 -20.76
CA ALA A 305 5.28 20.78 -22.00
C ALA A 305 4.56 22.04 -22.49
N ARG A 306 4.07 22.86 -21.55
CA ARG A 306 3.39 24.14 -21.83
C ARG A 306 4.26 25.15 -22.58
N ASP A 307 5.57 25.11 -22.38
CA ASP A 307 6.52 26.04 -23.00
C ASP A 307 7.06 25.47 -24.31
N LEU A 308 7.30 24.15 -24.34
CA LEU A 308 7.86 23.46 -25.51
C LEU A 308 6.86 23.35 -26.67
N ARG A 309 5.57 23.12 -26.39
CA ARG A 309 4.55 22.93 -27.43
C ARG A 309 4.35 24.18 -28.30
N PRO A 310 4.07 25.38 -27.74
CA PRO A 310 3.94 26.60 -28.56
C PRO A 310 5.22 26.92 -29.34
N ALA A 311 6.39 26.71 -28.72
CA ALA A 311 7.68 26.98 -29.36
C ALA A 311 8.01 26.01 -30.52
N SER A 312 7.34 24.86 -30.59
CA SER A 312 7.49 23.90 -31.69
C SER A 312 6.70 24.26 -32.94
N GLY A 313 5.62 25.04 -32.81
CA GLY A 313 4.69 25.32 -33.90
C GLY A 313 3.90 24.10 -34.39
N LEU A 314 4.05 22.93 -33.75
CA LEU A 314 3.31 21.72 -34.07
C LEU A 314 1.91 21.75 -33.46
N ASP A 315 0.94 21.13 -34.13
CA ASP A 315 -0.35 20.85 -33.52
C ASP A 315 -0.18 19.84 -32.36
N LYS A 316 -1.16 19.78 -31.46
CA LYS A 316 -1.08 18.97 -30.24
C LYS A 316 -0.84 17.49 -30.53
N VAL A 317 -1.51 16.91 -31.51
CA VAL A 317 -1.44 15.47 -31.78
C VAL A 317 -0.07 15.10 -32.34
N THR A 318 0.46 15.92 -33.24
CA THR A 318 1.81 15.75 -33.80
C THR A 318 2.89 15.95 -32.74
N PHE A 319 2.74 16.97 -31.89
CA PHE A 319 3.64 17.24 -30.78
C PHE A 319 3.70 16.07 -29.77
N ASP A 320 2.54 15.63 -29.28
CA ASP A 320 2.45 14.55 -28.29
C ASP A 320 3.07 13.26 -28.84
N ARG A 321 2.82 12.95 -30.12
CA ARG A 321 3.42 11.80 -30.80
C ARG A 321 4.95 11.91 -30.87
N ALA A 322 5.49 13.05 -31.29
CA ALA A 322 6.93 13.26 -31.42
C ALA A 322 7.65 13.13 -30.06
N VAL A 323 7.06 13.67 -28.99
CA VAL A 323 7.59 13.53 -27.62
C VAL A 323 7.60 12.06 -27.18
N LEU A 324 6.50 11.34 -27.39
CA LEU A 324 6.38 9.93 -27.00
C LEU A 324 7.30 9.01 -27.83
N ASP A 325 7.52 9.33 -29.10
CA ASP A 325 8.47 8.61 -29.97
C ASP A 325 9.90 8.77 -29.44
N LEU A 326 10.32 9.99 -29.11
CA LEU A 326 11.65 10.27 -28.53
C LEU A 326 11.83 9.61 -27.15
N ALA A 327 10.78 9.57 -26.33
CA ALA A 327 10.81 8.87 -25.05
C ALA A 327 10.98 7.35 -25.24
N ARG A 328 10.26 6.75 -26.21
CA ARG A 328 10.41 5.33 -26.57
C ARG A 328 11.79 4.99 -27.11
N GLN A 329 12.42 5.91 -27.84
CA GLN A 329 13.81 5.82 -28.29
C GLN A 329 14.83 6.02 -27.16
N GLY A 330 14.38 6.35 -25.94
CA GLY A 330 15.26 6.60 -24.80
C GLY A 330 15.99 7.94 -24.85
N ARG A 331 15.56 8.87 -25.70
CA ARG A 331 16.17 10.22 -25.83
C ARG A 331 15.56 11.23 -24.87
N LEU A 332 14.33 11.00 -24.41
CA LEU A 332 13.65 11.81 -23.41
C LEU A 332 13.26 11.00 -22.18
N SER A 333 13.31 11.65 -21.02
CA SER A 333 12.66 11.23 -19.78
C SER A 333 11.42 12.10 -19.57
N LEU A 334 10.25 11.49 -19.41
CA LEU A 334 8.98 12.21 -19.23
C LEU A 334 8.57 12.20 -17.76
N HIS A 335 8.22 13.38 -17.25
CA HIS A 335 7.75 13.56 -15.87
C HIS A 335 6.23 13.56 -15.84
N ARG A 336 5.64 12.61 -15.12
CA ARG A 336 4.19 12.44 -14.99
C ARG A 336 3.60 13.51 -14.07
N HIS A 337 2.34 13.86 -14.32
CA HIS A 337 1.57 14.71 -13.42
C HIS A 337 0.78 13.83 -12.44
N ASP A 338 1.01 14.00 -11.13
CA ASP A 338 0.44 13.10 -10.11
C ASP A 338 -1.05 13.35 -9.83
N PHE A 339 -1.55 14.56 -10.14
CA PHE A 339 -2.93 14.97 -9.82
C PHE A 339 -3.67 15.53 -11.05
N VAL A 340 -3.77 14.74 -12.13
CA VAL A 340 -4.46 15.19 -13.36
C VAL A 340 -5.93 15.55 -13.12
N ALA A 341 -6.59 14.87 -12.17
CA ALA A 341 -8.01 15.07 -11.88
C ALA A 341 -8.34 16.47 -11.33
N SER A 342 -7.37 17.20 -10.77
CA SER A 342 -7.59 18.56 -10.28
C SER A 342 -7.44 19.63 -11.38
N LEU A 343 -7.00 19.25 -12.58
CA LEU A 343 -6.80 20.19 -13.68
C LEU A 343 -8.09 20.42 -14.48
N THR A 344 -8.28 21.66 -14.93
CA THR A 344 -9.32 22.00 -15.90
C THR A 344 -9.03 21.32 -17.25
N SER A 345 -10.03 21.22 -18.14
CA SER A 345 -9.83 20.69 -19.50
C SER A 345 -8.73 21.45 -20.24
N ALA A 346 -8.77 22.78 -20.22
CA ALA A 346 -7.76 23.64 -20.86
C ALA A 346 -6.34 23.35 -20.34
N ALA A 347 -6.17 23.20 -19.01
CA ALA A 347 -4.87 22.88 -18.43
C ALA A 347 -4.39 21.45 -18.79
N ARG A 348 -5.31 20.49 -18.94
CA ARG A 348 -4.98 19.14 -19.42
C ARG A 348 -4.55 19.13 -20.89
N ASP A 349 -5.14 19.99 -21.72
CA ASP A 349 -4.80 20.09 -23.14
C ASP A 349 -3.39 20.65 -23.39
N GLU A 350 -2.82 21.36 -22.41
CA GLU A 350 -1.43 21.83 -22.44
C GLU A 350 -0.39 20.73 -22.15
N LEU A 351 -0.79 19.61 -21.54
CA LEU A 351 0.09 18.51 -21.19
C LEU A 351 0.23 17.50 -22.34
N VAL A 352 1.34 16.78 -22.40
CA VAL A 352 1.49 15.65 -23.33
C VAL A 352 0.69 14.46 -22.81
N THR A 353 -0.10 13.80 -23.66
CA THR A 353 -0.87 12.59 -23.27
C THR A 353 -0.56 11.38 -24.14
N ASP A 354 -0.57 10.20 -23.53
CA ASP A 354 -0.47 8.91 -24.23
C ASP A 354 -1.83 8.41 -24.78
N GLY A 355 -2.91 9.13 -24.50
CA GLY A 355 -4.28 8.73 -24.84
C GLY A 355 -4.85 7.62 -23.94
N ALA A 356 -4.06 7.08 -23.00
CA ALA A 356 -4.47 6.07 -22.02
C ALA A 356 -4.76 6.69 -20.63
N GLY A 357 -4.85 8.01 -20.55
CA GLY A 357 -5.10 8.75 -19.31
C GLY A 357 -3.82 9.13 -18.55
N THR A 358 -2.63 8.88 -19.12
CA THR A 358 -1.39 9.43 -18.56
C THR A 358 -1.12 10.80 -19.16
N TYR A 359 -0.71 11.74 -18.31
CA TYR A 359 -0.32 13.07 -18.72
C TYR A 359 1.08 13.39 -18.19
N TYR A 360 1.89 14.03 -19.03
CA TYR A 360 3.26 14.40 -18.74
C TYR A 360 3.40 15.93 -18.75
N VAL A 361 3.96 16.46 -17.67
CA VAL A 361 4.09 17.90 -17.42
C VAL A 361 5.43 18.46 -17.89
N GLY A 362 6.46 17.63 -17.90
CA GLY A 362 7.79 18.04 -18.33
C GLY A 362 8.58 16.91 -18.94
N MET A 363 9.65 17.29 -19.63
CA MET A 363 10.57 16.37 -20.27
C MET A 363 12.00 16.85 -20.11
N ALA A 364 12.90 15.89 -19.85
CA ALA A 364 14.34 16.14 -19.77
C ALA A 364 15.05 15.29 -20.83
N LEU A 365 16.13 15.81 -21.42
CA LEU A 365 17.00 14.99 -22.27
C LEU A 365 17.66 13.93 -21.40
N ARG A 366 17.65 12.68 -21.87
CA ARG A 366 18.54 11.68 -21.29
C ARG A 366 19.93 11.98 -21.83
N SER A 367 20.89 12.16 -20.94
CA SER A 367 22.30 12.17 -21.33
C SER A 367 22.54 10.87 -22.08
N ASP A 368 23.00 10.95 -23.34
CA ASP A 368 23.42 9.78 -24.09
C ASP A 368 24.39 9.04 -23.17
N ALA A 369 23.97 7.89 -22.65
CA ALA A 369 24.82 7.07 -21.82
C ALA A 369 25.97 6.67 -22.74
N SER A 370 27.12 7.32 -22.60
CA SER A 370 28.33 7.09 -23.40
C SER A 370 28.48 5.58 -23.58
N THR A 371 28.12 5.11 -24.77
CA THR A 371 28.11 3.68 -25.10
C THR A 371 29.45 3.32 -25.70
#